data_AF-A0A645IBR2-F1
#
_entry.id   AF-A0A645IBR2-F1
#
_cell.length_a   1.000
_cell.length_b   1.000
_cell.length_c   1.000
_cell.angle_alpha   90.00
_cell.angle_beta   90.00
_cell.angle_gamma   90.00
#
_symmetry.space_group_name_H-M   'P 1'
#
loop_
_entity.id
_entity.type
_entity.pdbx_description
1 polymer ?
#
loop_
_entity_poly.entity_id
_entity_poly.type
_entity_poly.pdbx_seq_one_letter_code
_entity_poly.pdbx_strand_id
1 'polypeptide(L)'
;MPKDVVIDQSPKAGTVADPGTKVDIVVSLGKAVEYVQMPDLVGKGIDIAKQELETAGLTLGTPGYEMSTAFELNSVMWQQYDPGVLLEKGTSVNLKISTGDEPPAVARSIPFDITYEKAKNEVFALSVVISDESGFRTVINKEQRFRSDGSEILTLSGSGEGKVQVLFDNDIAYEWNVNFNTGEIN
;
A
#
# COMPACT_ATOMS: atom_id res chain seq x y z
N MET A 1 -7.20 -1.68 -30.13
CA MET A 1 -6.82 -1.94 -31.54
C MET A 1 -5.32 -1.75 -31.65
N PRO A 2 -4.59 -2.69 -32.27
CA PRO A 2 -3.14 -2.58 -32.45
C PRO A 2 -2.79 -1.39 -33.35
N LYS A 3 -1.66 -0.75 -33.07
CA LYS A 3 -1.09 0.34 -33.88
C LYS A 3 -0.60 -0.20 -35.23
N ASP A 4 -0.60 0.65 -36.26
CA ASP A 4 -0.05 0.40 -37.60
C ASP A 4 -0.80 -0.69 -38.40
N VAL A 5 -2.08 -0.91 -38.07
CA VAL A 5 -2.98 -1.81 -38.80
C VAL A 5 -3.96 -1.00 -39.64
N VAL A 6 -4.19 -1.40 -40.90
CA VAL A 6 -5.22 -0.80 -41.76
C VAL A 6 -6.60 -1.16 -41.21
N ILE A 7 -7.38 -0.14 -40.88
CA ILE A 7 -8.72 -0.27 -40.30
C ILE A 7 -9.81 0.11 -41.28
N ASP A 8 -9.45 0.87 -42.31
CA ASP A 8 -10.33 1.09 -43.44
C ASP A 8 -9.53 1.33 -44.72
N GLN A 9 -10.16 1.08 -45.87
CA GLN A 9 -9.62 1.44 -47.18
C GLN A 9 -10.71 1.86 -48.15
N SER A 10 -10.33 2.69 -49.12
CA SER A 10 -11.16 3.10 -50.26
C SER A 10 -10.31 3.05 -51.53
N PRO A 11 -10.70 2.28 -52.57
CA PRO A 11 -11.92 1.48 -52.67
C PRO A 11 -11.97 0.29 -51.70
N LYS A 12 -13.19 -0.17 -51.37
CA LYS A 12 -13.39 -1.33 -50.48
C LYS A 12 -12.84 -2.60 -51.13
N ALA A 13 -12.40 -3.55 -50.31
CA ALA A 13 -11.89 -4.83 -50.78
C ALA A 13 -12.89 -5.51 -51.74
N GLY A 14 -12.39 -6.00 -52.88
CA GLY A 14 -13.21 -6.61 -53.93
C GLY A 14 -13.81 -5.63 -54.95
N THR A 15 -13.62 -4.32 -54.80
CA THR A 15 -14.03 -3.34 -55.81
C THR A 15 -13.11 -3.42 -57.03
N VAL A 16 -13.70 -3.52 -58.24
CA VAL A 16 -12.95 -3.43 -59.50
C VAL A 16 -12.51 -1.98 -59.72
N ALA A 17 -11.24 -1.77 -60.01
CA ALA A 17 -10.65 -0.45 -60.24
C ALA A 17 -9.68 -0.48 -61.42
N ASP A 18 -9.58 0.63 -62.14
CA ASP A 18 -8.69 0.76 -63.28
C ASP A 18 -7.21 0.80 -62.83
N PRO A 19 -6.26 0.31 -63.66
CA PRO A 19 -4.84 0.41 -63.38
C PRO A 19 -4.41 1.85 -63.07
N GLY A 20 -3.71 2.03 -61.94
CA GLY A 20 -3.26 3.34 -61.48
C GLY A 20 -4.25 4.08 -60.57
N THR A 21 -5.40 3.47 -60.26
CA THR A 21 -6.33 4.01 -59.26
C THR A 21 -5.65 4.06 -57.89
N LYS A 22 -5.75 5.22 -57.23
CA LYS A 22 -5.21 5.42 -55.87
C LYS A 22 -6.08 4.72 -54.85
N VAL A 23 -5.45 4.12 -53.85
CA VAL A 23 -6.12 3.51 -52.71
C VAL A 23 -5.80 4.34 -51.47
N ASP A 24 -6.82 4.93 -50.89
CA ASP A 24 -6.74 5.60 -49.61
C ASP A 24 -6.90 4.58 -48.49
N ILE A 25 -6.04 4.64 -47.49
CA ILE A 25 -6.10 3.75 -46.32
C ILE A 25 -6.19 4.58 -45.04
N VAL A 26 -6.95 4.08 -44.08
CA VAL A 26 -7.00 4.57 -42.70
C VAL A 26 -6.25 3.58 -41.85
N VAL A 27 -5.23 4.05 -41.12
CA VAL A 27 -4.37 3.22 -40.28
C VAL A 27 -4.66 3.52 -38.81
N SER A 28 -4.74 2.48 -37.99
CA SER A 28 -4.93 2.61 -36.54
C SER A 28 -3.70 3.24 -35.89
N LEU A 29 -3.94 4.24 -35.05
CA LEU A 29 -2.91 4.83 -34.19
C LEU A 29 -2.73 4.06 -32.86
N GLY A 30 -3.45 2.96 -32.64
CA GLY A 30 -3.45 2.22 -31.37
C GLY A 30 -4.59 2.61 -30.41
N LYS A 31 -4.52 2.13 -29.16
CA LYS A 31 -5.45 2.55 -28.08
C LYS A 31 -5.12 3.99 -27.70
N ALA A 32 -6.13 4.85 -27.56
CA ALA A 32 -5.93 6.17 -26.99
C ALA A 32 -5.45 6.00 -25.54
N VAL A 33 -4.20 6.36 -25.28
CA VAL A 33 -3.65 6.43 -23.92
C VAL A 33 -3.90 7.85 -23.43
N GLU A 34 -4.74 7.98 -22.42
CA GLU A 34 -4.91 9.25 -21.72
C GLU A 34 -3.71 9.42 -20.79
N TYR A 35 -3.01 10.54 -20.95
CA TYR A 35 -1.93 10.93 -20.05
C TYR A 35 -2.41 12.00 -19.10
N VAL A 36 -1.95 11.92 -17.86
CA VAL A 36 -2.23 12.87 -16.80
C VAL A 36 -0.91 13.35 -16.22
N GLN A 37 -0.87 14.59 -15.73
CA GLN A 37 0.33 15.14 -15.12
C GLN A 37 0.44 14.68 -13.67
N MET A 38 1.64 14.25 -13.28
CA MET A 38 1.96 13.94 -11.90
C MET A 38 1.86 15.23 -11.05
N PRO A 39 1.01 15.27 -10.00
CA PRO A 39 0.93 16.40 -9.10
C PRO A 39 2.20 16.55 -8.26
N ASP A 40 2.42 17.75 -7.73
CA ASP A 40 3.45 17.99 -6.72
C ASP A 40 2.89 17.70 -5.33
N LEU A 41 3.30 16.57 -4.76
CA LEU A 41 2.77 16.06 -3.49
C LEU A 41 3.72 16.31 -2.33
N VAL A 42 4.98 16.64 -2.61
CA VAL A 42 6.02 16.80 -1.58
C VAL A 42 5.61 17.91 -0.60
N GLY A 43 5.70 17.61 0.70
CA GLY A 43 5.29 18.50 1.78
C GLY A 43 3.79 18.51 2.08
N LYS A 44 2.93 17.87 1.27
CA LYS A 44 1.50 17.75 1.56
C LYS A 44 1.22 16.60 2.53
N GLY A 45 0.15 16.71 3.31
CA GLY A 45 -0.35 15.60 4.13
C GLY A 45 -0.83 14.42 3.28
N ILE A 46 -0.68 13.19 3.78
CA ILE A 46 -1.02 11.95 3.06
C ILE A 46 -2.47 11.93 2.53
N ASP A 47 -3.43 12.44 3.30
CA ASP A 47 -4.84 12.47 2.89
C ASP A 47 -5.06 13.42 1.70
N ILE A 48 -4.42 14.59 1.74
CA ILE A 48 -4.46 15.57 0.64
C ILE A 48 -3.75 14.99 -0.59
N ALA A 49 -2.60 14.36 -0.40
CA ALA A 49 -1.85 13.76 -1.49
C ALA A 49 -2.62 12.64 -2.19
N LYS A 50 -3.32 11.80 -1.42
CA LYS A 50 -4.21 10.77 -1.97
C LYS A 50 -5.34 11.39 -2.79
N GLN A 51 -5.98 12.43 -2.29
CA GLN A 51 -7.07 13.10 -3.00
C GLN A 51 -6.60 13.77 -4.29
N GLU A 52 -5.41 14.36 -4.30
CA GLU A 52 -4.82 14.97 -5.51
C GLU A 52 -4.46 13.91 -6.56
N LEU A 53 -3.93 12.76 -6.15
CA LEU A 53 -3.70 11.63 -7.06
C LEU A 53 -5.00 11.15 -7.70
N GLU A 54 -6.04 10.92 -6.89
CA GLU A 54 -7.35 10.46 -7.38
C GLU A 54 -7.97 11.48 -8.36
N THR A 55 -7.86 12.77 -8.05
CA THR A 55 -8.35 13.86 -8.91
C THR A 55 -7.59 13.94 -10.23
N ALA A 56 -6.27 13.68 -10.20
CA ALA A 56 -5.44 13.59 -11.39
C ALA A 56 -5.68 12.30 -12.19
N GLY A 57 -6.50 11.35 -11.70
CA GLY A 57 -6.72 10.06 -12.34
C GLY A 57 -5.56 9.09 -12.15
N LEU A 58 -4.76 9.27 -11.10
CA LEU A 58 -3.71 8.37 -10.62
C LEU A 58 -4.21 7.62 -9.37
N THR A 59 -3.46 6.60 -8.95
CA THR A 59 -3.79 5.84 -7.74
C THR A 59 -2.61 5.80 -6.77
N LEU A 60 -2.91 5.81 -5.47
CA LEU A 60 -1.88 5.60 -4.44
C LEU A 60 -1.42 4.13 -4.47
N GLY A 61 -0.11 3.93 -4.57
CA GLY A 61 0.53 2.63 -4.45
C GLY A 61 0.74 2.20 -2.99
N THR A 62 1.86 1.54 -2.72
CA THR A 62 2.23 1.17 -1.34
C THR A 62 3.05 2.30 -0.72
N PRO A 63 2.52 3.04 0.28
CA PRO A 63 3.29 4.08 0.95
C PRO A 63 4.40 3.47 1.81
N GLY A 64 5.60 4.06 1.73
CA GLY A 64 6.68 3.83 2.68
C GLY A 64 6.68 4.90 3.77
N TYR A 65 7.19 4.58 4.95
CA TYR A 65 7.30 5.51 6.07
C TYR A 65 8.76 5.64 6.48
N GLU A 66 9.26 6.86 6.58
CA GLU A 66 10.66 7.15 6.94
C GLU A 66 10.71 8.34 7.90
N MET A 67 11.70 8.32 8.81
CA MET A 67 11.95 9.41 9.74
C MET A 67 12.53 10.60 9.00
N SER A 68 12.02 11.81 9.28
CA SER A 68 12.54 13.03 8.68
C SER A 68 12.27 14.24 9.54
N THR A 69 13.36 14.90 9.93
CA THR A 69 13.36 16.19 10.63
C THR A 69 13.06 17.37 9.70
N ALA A 70 13.07 17.14 8.39
CA ALA A 70 12.87 18.18 7.38
C ALA A 70 11.40 18.32 6.93
N PHE A 71 10.54 17.37 7.31
CA PHE A 71 9.17 17.25 6.81
C PHE A 71 8.22 16.98 7.98
N GLU A 72 7.05 17.63 7.99
CA GLU A 72 6.05 17.48 9.06
C GLU A 72 5.56 16.03 9.18
N LEU A 73 5.09 15.63 10.36
CA LEU A 73 4.47 14.31 10.58
C LEU A 73 3.33 14.09 9.58
N ASN A 74 3.27 12.89 8.99
CA ASN A 74 2.30 12.47 7.99
C ASN A 74 2.33 13.27 6.67
N SER A 75 3.43 13.97 6.39
CA SER A 75 3.64 14.66 5.11
C SER A 75 4.46 13.83 4.12
N VAL A 76 4.23 14.00 2.83
CA VAL A 76 5.00 13.31 1.78
C VAL A 76 6.40 13.88 1.70
N MET A 77 7.41 13.05 1.91
CA MET A 77 8.83 13.40 1.78
C MET A 77 9.35 13.20 0.35
N TRP A 78 8.76 12.23 -0.33
CA TRP A 78 9.23 11.79 -1.63
C TRP A 78 8.09 11.16 -2.42
N GLN A 79 8.12 11.37 -3.72
CA GLN A 79 7.20 10.78 -4.68
C GLN A 79 7.98 10.05 -5.77
N GLN A 80 7.44 8.93 -6.25
CA GLN A 80 8.11 8.07 -7.24
C GLN A 80 8.37 8.74 -8.59
N TYR A 81 7.46 9.62 -9.01
CA TYR A 81 7.57 10.34 -10.27
C TYR A 81 7.67 11.83 -9.98
N ASP A 82 8.55 12.54 -10.69
CA ASP A 82 8.70 13.98 -10.51
C ASP A 82 7.42 14.74 -10.90
N PRO A 83 7.13 15.88 -10.27
CA PRO A 83 6.00 16.72 -10.63
C PRO A 83 6.02 17.11 -12.12
N GLY A 84 4.85 17.07 -12.77
CA GLY A 84 4.68 17.41 -14.18
C GLY A 84 5.03 16.31 -15.18
N VAL A 85 5.59 15.17 -14.73
CA VAL A 85 5.77 13.98 -15.57
C VAL A 85 4.42 13.49 -16.07
N LEU A 86 4.33 13.19 -17.37
CA LEU A 86 3.14 12.60 -17.96
C LEU A 86 3.11 11.11 -17.69
N LEU A 87 2.09 10.67 -16.97
CA LEU A 87 1.83 9.29 -16.62
C LEU A 87 0.56 8.82 -17.32
N GLU A 88 0.49 7.53 -17.63
CA GLU A 88 -0.76 6.95 -18.12
C GLU A 88 -1.81 7.05 -17.00
N LYS A 89 -3.02 7.47 -17.34
CA LYS A 89 -4.12 7.50 -16.40
C LYS A 89 -4.34 6.11 -15.79
N GLY A 90 -4.48 6.07 -14.46
CA GLY A 90 -4.58 4.84 -13.68
C GLY A 90 -3.24 4.31 -13.16
N THR A 91 -2.11 4.96 -13.50
CA THR A 91 -0.80 4.59 -12.95
C THR A 91 -0.82 4.66 -11.42
N SER A 92 -0.22 3.65 -10.79
CA SER A 92 -0.01 3.60 -9.35
C SER A 92 1.29 4.30 -8.97
N VAL A 93 1.24 5.17 -7.97
CA VAL A 93 2.35 6.01 -7.53
C VAL A 93 2.71 5.70 -6.08
N ASN A 94 3.95 5.29 -5.85
CA ASN A 94 4.47 5.09 -4.50
C ASN A 94 4.96 6.42 -3.91
N LEU A 95 4.67 6.63 -2.63
CA LEU A 95 5.08 7.81 -1.86
C LEU A 95 5.88 7.36 -0.63
N LYS A 96 6.78 8.22 -0.15
CA LYS A 96 7.34 8.09 1.19
C LYS A 96 6.80 9.19 2.08
N ILE A 97 6.37 8.81 3.29
CA ILE A 97 5.70 9.67 4.24
C ILE A 97 6.60 9.87 5.46
N SER A 98 6.67 11.11 5.92
CA SER A 98 7.45 11.53 7.08
C SER A 98 6.79 11.09 8.38
N THR A 99 7.61 10.57 9.28
CA THR A 99 7.25 10.40 10.69
C THR A 99 7.74 11.56 11.57
N GLY A 100 8.27 12.65 10.99
CA GLY A 100 8.69 13.87 11.70
C GLY A 100 10.03 13.78 12.45
N ASP A 101 10.23 14.74 13.37
CA ASP A 101 11.33 14.84 14.36
C ASP A 101 11.21 13.85 15.51
N GLU A 102 10.10 13.11 15.57
CA GLU A 102 9.96 12.02 16.52
C GLU A 102 10.76 10.83 15.99
N PRO A 103 11.89 10.43 16.64
CA PRO A 103 12.33 9.05 16.47
C PRO A 103 11.11 8.17 16.79
N PRO A 104 10.80 7.13 15.98
CA PRO A 104 9.56 6.37 16.10
C PRO A 104 9.33 6.07 17.56
N ALA A 105 8.32 6.74 18.17
CA ALA A 105 8.24 7.04 19.60
C ALA A 105 8.92 5.95 20.42
N VAL A 106 10.21 6.14 20.76
CA VAL A 106 11.20 5.11 21.17
C VAL A 106 10.54 3.75 21.27
N ALA A 107 10.45 3.00 20.16
CA ALA A 107 9.66 1.76 20.08
C ALA A 107 9.77 0.98 21.39
N ARG A 108 8.78 1.13 22.28
CA ARG A 108 8.92 0.62 23.63
C ARG A 108 8.61 -0.85 23.53
N SER A 109 9.66 -1.63 23.71
CA SER A 109 9.61 -3.08 23.84
C SER A 109 8.98 -3.39 25.18
N ILE A 110 7.68 -3.68 25.17
CA ILE A 110 6.98 -4.18 26.35
C ILE A 110 6.99 -5.72 26.31
N PRO A 111 7.35 -6.39 27.42
CA PRO A 111 7.15 -7.82 27.53
C PRO A 111 5.64 -8.09 27.54
N PHE A 112 5.22 -9.07 26.76
CA PHE A 112 3.83 -9.42 26.56
C PHE A 112 3.67 -10.93 26.67
N ASP A 113 3.05 -11.34 27.77
CA ASP A 113 2.83 -12.75 28.06
C ASP A 113 1.59 -13.25 27.31
N ILE A 114 1.78 -14.25 26.47
CA ILE A 114 0.70 -14.92 25.75
C ILE A 114 0.56 -16.32 26.34
N THR A 115 -0.61 -16.62 26.89
CA THR A 115 -0.99 -17.98 27.28
C THR A 115 -1.70 -18.69 26.13
N TYR A 116 -1.42 -19.99 25.97
CA TYR A 116 -1.99 -20.84 24.94
C TYR A 116 -3.26 -21.57 25.38
N GLU A 117 -3.81 -21.23 26.55
CA GLU A 117 -5.00 -21.89 27.11
C GLU A 117 -6.21 -21.89 26.16
N LYS A 118 -6.38 -20.81 25.38
CA LYS A 118 -7.46 -20.69 24.39
C LYS A 118 -7.21 -21.43 23.07
N ALA A 119 -6.03 -22.03 22.87
CA ALA A 119 -5.77 -22.83 21.68
C ALA A 119 -6.68 -24.07 21.65
N LYS A 120 -7.38 -24.28 20.53
CA LYS A 120 -8.30 -25.41 20.37
C LYS A 120 -7.55 -26.71 20.05
N ASN A 121 -6.42 -26.58 19.35
CA ASN A 121 -5.61 -27.69 18.86
C ASN A 121 -4.28 -27.79 19.61
N GLU A 122 -3.68 -28.98 19.64
CA GLU A 122 -2.35 -29.18 20.22
C GLU A 122 -1.27 -28.46 19.42
N VAL A 123 -1.38 -28.48 18.08
CA VAL A 123 -0.55 -27.69 17.18
C VAL A 123 -1.44 -26.64 16.55
N PHE A 124 -1.07 -25.37 16.68
CA PHE A 124 -1.83 -24.26 16.13
C PHE A 124 -0.90 -23.21 15.50
N ALA A 125 -1.44 -22.43 14.57
CA ALA A 125 -0.74 -21.30 13.98
C ALA A 125 -1.00 -20.03 14.79
N LEU A 126 0.06 -19.48 15.38
CA LEU A 126 0.05 -18.20 16.08
C LEU A 126 0.23 -17.06 15.09
N SER A 127 -0.63 -16.05 15.16
CA SER A 127 -0.39 -14.76 14.53
C SER A 127 -0.60 -13.64 15.53
N VAL A 128 0.28 -12.65 15.53
CA VAL A 128 0.21 -11.49 16.42
C VAL A 128 0.26 -10.24 15.56
N VAL A 129 -0.77 -9.41 15.67
CA VAL A 129 -0.92 -8.18 14.89
C VAL A 129 -1.06 -7.02 15.86
N ILE A 130 -0.35 -5.94 15.58
CA ILE A 130 -0.47 -4.67 16.29
C ILE A 130 -1.03 -3.64 15.32
N SER A 131 -2.03 -2.88 15.79
CA SER A 131 -2.58 -1.71 15.12
C SER A 131 -2.38 -0.52 16.04
N ASP A 132 -1.52 0.43 15.69
CA ASP A 132 -1.29 1.64 16.47
C ASP A 132 -1.33 2.89 15.59
N GLU A 133 -0.94 4.04 16.16
CA GLU A 133 -0.86 5.32 15.43
C GLU A 133 0.13 5.29 14.25
N SER A 134 1.12 4.38 14.27
CA SER A 134 2.04 4.13 13.15
C SER A 134 1.46 3.18 12.08
N GLY A 135 0.26 2.63 12.30
CA GLY A 135 -0.43 1.75 11.38
C GLY A 135 -0.45 0.28 11.80
N PHE A 136 -0.64 -0.60 10.81
CA PHE A 136 -0.78 -2.05 11.04
C PHE A 136 0.55 -2.77 10.84
N ARG A 137 0.91 -3.64 11.78
CA ARG A 137 2.10 -4.48 11.70
C ARG A 137 1.83 -5.88 12.23
N THR A 138 2.42 -6.87 11.56
CA THR A 138 2.34 -8.28 11.96
C THR A 138 3.66 -8.66 12.63
N VAL A 139 3.62 -9.00 13.91
CA VAL A 139 4.79 -9.40 14.72
C VAL A 139 5.10 -10.87 14.48
N ILE A 140 4.07 -11.72 14.46
CA ILE A 140 4.17 -13.14 14.16
C ILE A 140 3.15 -13.46 13.08
N ASN A 141 3.59 -14.18 12.04
CA ASN A 141 2.74 -14.56 10.92
C ASN A 141 2.64 -16.08 10.81
N LYS A 142 1.55 -16.64 11.35
CA LYS A 142 1.17 -18.06 11.23
C LYS A 142 2.27 -19.05 11.59
N GLU A 143 3.05 -18.74 12.63
CA GLU A 143 4.07 -19.68 13.10
C GLU A 143 3.45 -20.77 13.96
N GLN A 144 3.98 -21.99 13.88
CA GLN A 144 3.46 -23.10 14.68
C GLN A 144 3.92 -23.00 16.13
N ARG A 145 3.01 -23.29 17.06
CA ARG A 145 3.27 -23.45 18.49
C ARG A 145 2.58 -24.72 19.00
N PHE A 146 3.07 -25.26 20.12
CA PHE A 146 2.43 -26.36 20.81
C PHE A 146 1.68 -25.84 22.02
N ARG A 147 0.42 -26.26 22.19
CA ARG A 147 -0.38 -25.87 23.35
C ARG A 147 0.26 -26.32 24.67
N SER A 148 0.96 -27.45 24.64
CA SER A 148 1.71 -27.98 25.79
C SER A 148 2.87 -27.09 26.26
N ASP A 149 3.35 -26.15 25.44
CA ASP A 149 4.35 -25.15 25.85
C ASP A 149 3.78 -24.14 26.88
N GLY A 150 2.45 -24.05 26.98
CA GLY A 150 1.73 -23.28 27.99
C GLY A 150 1.66 -21.78 27.72
N SER A 151 2.81 -21.11 27.58
CA SER A 151 2.90 -19.67 27.35
C SER A 151 4.24 -19.23 26.75
N GLU A 152 4.26 -18.10 26.07
CA GLU A 152 5.51 -17.44 25.66
C GLU A 152 5.48 -15.94 25.98
N ILE A 153 6.66 -15.37 26.17
CA ILE A 153 6.85 -13.93 26.34
C ILE A 153 7.29 -13.36 25.01
N LEU A 154 6.49 -12.47 24.43
CA LEU A 154 6.87 -11.71 23.25
C LEU A 154 7.29 -10.31 23.63
N THR A 155 8.12 -9.71 22.79
CA THR A 155 8.46 -8.29 22.90
C THR A 155 7.67 -7.53 21.84
N LEU A 156 6.65 -6.79 22.27
CA LEU A 156 5.88 -5.95 21.37
C LEU A 156 6.53 -4.58 21.30
N SER A 157 6.77 -4.10 20.09
CA SER A 157 7.31 -2.77 19.84
C SER A 157 6.25 -1.92 19.16
N GLY A 158 6.08 -0.69 19.63
CA GLY A 158 5.09 0.22 19.10
C GLY A 158 5.17 1.65 19.60
N SER A 159 4.22 2.46 19.13
CA SER A 159 4.12 3.89 19.38
C SER A 159 2.67 4.29 19.67
N GLY A 160 2.45 5.24 20.57
CA GLY A 160 1.10 5.77 20.78
C GLY A 160 0.15 4.78 21.46
N GLU A 161 -1.14 4.99 21.24
CA GLU A 161 -2.18 4.03 21.62
C GLU A 161 -2.51 3.08 20.46
N GLY A 162 -2.80 1.84 20.79
CA GLY A 162 -3.06 0.81 19.80
C GLY A 162 -3.76 -0.41 20.38
N LYS A 163 -3.91 -1.40 19.51
CA LYS A 163 -4.50 -2.70 19.81
C LYS A 163 -3.56 -3.81 19.41
N VAL A 164 -3.49 -4.82 20.26
CA VAL A 164 -2.78 -6.07 19.99
C VAL A 164 -3.81 -7.16 19.85
N GLN A 165 -3.82 -7.84 18.70
CA GLN A 165 -4.66 -8.98 18.44
C GLN A 165 -3.80 -10.23 18.30
N VAL A 166 -4.14 -11.26 19.08
CA VAL A 166 -3.51 -12.57 19.03
C VAL A 166 -4.51 -13.56 18.46
N LEU A 167 -4.09 -14.22 17.39
CA LEU A 167 -4.90 -15.18 16.65
C LEU A 167 -4.28 -16.57 16.76
N PHE A 168 -5.13 -17.57 17.01
CA PHE A 168 -4.79 -18.98 16.93
C PHE A 168 -5.58 -19.60 15.78
N ASP A 169 -4.90 -20.23 14.81
CA ASP A 169 -5.53 -20.82 13.61
C ASP A 169 -6.42 -19.85 12.81
N ASN A 170 -6.05 -18.56 12.81
CA ASN A 170 -6.78 -17.41 12.24
C ASN A 170 -8.02 -16.94 13.02
N ASP A 171 -8.34 -17.54 14.17
CA ASP A 171 -9.37 -17.04 15.09
C ASP A 171 -8.75 -16.10 16.11
N ILE A 172 -9.34 -14.93 16.36
CA ILE A 172 -8.89 -14.02 17.43
C ILE A 172 -9.12 -14.70 18.79
N ALA A 173 -8.03 -15.09 19.44
CA ALA A 173 -8.05 -15.69 20.76
C ALA A 173 -8.05 -14.61 21.85
N TYR A 174 -7.30 -13.53 21.63
CA TYR A 174 -7.18 -12.42 22.56
C TYR A 174 -7.03 -11.08 21.84
N GLU A 175 -7.53 -10.03 22.47
CA GLU A 175 -7.38 -8.64 22.06
C GLU A 175 -7.10 -7.79 23.30
N TRP A 176 -6.12 -6.90 23.21
CA TRP A 176 -5.78 -5.93 24.27
C TRP A 176 -5.63 -4.55 23.67
N ASN A 177 -5.94 -3.53 24.47
CA ASN A 177 -5.55 -2.17 24.19
C ASN A 177 -4.16 -1.94 24.82
N VAL A 178 -3.23 -1.42 24.02
CA VAL A 178 -1.88 -1.11 24.47
C VAL A 178 -1.63 0.37 24.32
N ASN A 179 -1.08 0.99 25.35
CA ASN A 179 -0.50 2.32 25.26
C ASN A 179 1.02 2.17 25.34
N PHE A 180 1.70 2.28 24.21
CA PHE A 180 3.17 2.18 24.13
C PHE A 180 3.86 3.41 24.77
N ASN A 181 3.16 4.52 24.96
CA ASN A 181 3.69 5.71 25.65
C ASN A 181 3.80 5.48 27.16
N THR A 182 2.83 4.80 27.77
CA THR A 182 2.81 4.48 29.21
C THR A 182 3.39 3.10 29.51
N GLY A 183 3.39 2.18 28.53
CA GLY A 183 3.73 0.77 28.71
C GLY A 183 2.59 -0.05 29.30
N GLU A 184 1.38 0.49 29.34
CA GLU A 184 0.20 -0.17 29.90
C GLU A 184 -0.51 -1.05 28.87
N ILE A 185 -0.99 -2.21 29.31
CA ILE A 185 -1.75 -3.19 28.53
C ILE A 185 -3.04 -3.47 29.28
N ASN A 186 -4.18 -3.21 28.65
CA ASN A 186 -5.53 -3.32 29.24
C ASN A 186 -6.45 -4.21 28.40
#